data_AF-A0A0W0G2W1-F1
#
_entry.id   AF-A0A0W0G2W1-F1
#
_cell.length_a   1.000
_cell.length_b   1.000
_cell.length_c   1.000
_cell.angle_alpha   90.00
_cell.angle_beta   90.00
_cell.angle_gamma   90.00
#
_symmetry.space_group_name_H-M   'P 1'
#
loop_
_entity.id
_entity.type
_entity.pdbx_description
1 polymer ?
#
loop_
_entity_poly.entity_id
_entity_poly.type
_entity_poly.pdbx_seq_one_letter_code
_entity_poly.pdbx_strand_id
1 'polypeptide(L)'
;MGASSSKVSEDLLQQLKNFDTVIILDDSGSMVGAWWKQAGKALRKLAPLAAKYDEDGIELHFLNYPKVYRSLTSVTQVEEIFGSVFPRGRTPLGGKLRELLSSYVTRYEKDNTIKPVIFLFITDGAPTDPEPENETKTVILEFARKLDSLNARLTQVGIQFVQIGDDEGATRFLEHLDNGLKKEQGVRDIVDTTPSENSKSLDVTKALLGAINRRIDDKGSKIN
;
A
#
# COMPACT_ATOMS: atom_id res chain seq x y z
N MET A 1 -29.99 6.50 -7.99
CA MET A 1 -29.33 5.55 -7.06
C MET A 1 -27.90 5.95 -6.67
N GLY A 2 -27.29 7.02 -7.21
CA GLY A 2 -25.86 7.35 -6.95
C GLY A 2 -25.54 8.01 -5.59
N ALA A 3 -26.50 8.65 -4.92
CA ALA A 3 -26.24 9.38 -3.65
C ALA A 3 -26.02 8.48 -2.42
N SER A 4 -26.51 7.22 -2.46
CA SER A 4 -26.36 6.28 -1.34
C SER A 4 -24.96 5.64 -1.31
N SER A 5 -24.45 5.25 -2.48
CA SER A 5 -23.12 4.63 -2.61
C SER A 5 -21.99 5.62 -2.30
N SER A 6 -22.12 6.88 -2.72
CA SER A 6 -21.11 7.91 -2.41
C SER A 6 -20.99 8.21 -0.92
N LYS A 7 -22.13 8.25 -0.21
CA LYS A 7 -22.17 8.48 1.24
C LYS A 7 -21.58 7.30 2.01
N VAL A 8 -21.90 6.06 1.59
CA VAL A 8 -21.31 4.84 2.18
C VAL A 8 -19.79 4.82 1.98
N SER A 9 -19.29 5.12 0.78
CA SER A 9 -17.84 5.24 0.55
C SER A 9 -17.20 6.32 1.41
N GLU A 10 -17.84 7.48 1.58
CA GLU A 10 -17.31 8.56 2.42
C GLU A 10 -17.28 8.17 3.91
N ASP A 11 -18.31 7.48 4.40
CA ASP A 11 -18.35 6.96 5.77
C ASP A 11 -17.27 5.90 6.02
N LEU A 12 -16.97 5.04 5.03
CA LEU A 12 -15.87 4.08 5.13
C LEU A 12 -14.52 4.79 5.19
N LEU A 13 -14.30 5.79 4.35
CA LEU A 13 -13.04 6.55 4.28
C LEU A 13 -12.74 7.33 5.56
N GLN A 14 -13.76 7.64 6.40
CA GLN A 14 -13.52 8.23 7.72
C GLN A 14 -12.65 7.35 8.63
N GLN A 15 -12.56 6.04 8.37
CA GLN A 15 -11.67 5.14 9.12
C GLN A 15 -10.21 5.57 9.00
N LEU A 16 -9.81 6.16 7.86
CA LEU A 16 -8.43 6.61 7.60
C LEU A 16 -7.91 7.61 8.64
N LYS A 17 -8.79 8.35 9.32
CA LYS A 17 -8.42 9.25 10.44
C LYS A 17 -7.61 8.58 11.55
N ASN A 18 -7.76 7.26 11.69
CA ASN A 18 -7.12 6.49 12.74
C ASN A 18 -5.81 5.83 12.28
N PHE A 19 -5.34 6.12 11.06
CA PHE A 19 -4.18 5.47 10.46
C PHE A 19 -3.23 6.50 9.85
N ASP A 20 -1.93 6.25 9.95
CA ASP A 20 -0.92 6.94 9.16
C ASP A 20 -0.90 6.29 7.77
N THR A 21 -0.92 7.10 6.70
CA THR A 21 -0.76 6.58 5.34
C THR A 21 0.64 6.87 4.79
N VAL A 22 1.39 5.81 4.50
CA VAL A 22 2.70 5.87 3.85
C VAL A 22 2.55 5.33 2.45
N ILE A 23 2.68 6.19 1.44
CA ILE A 23 2.64 5.80 0.02
C ILE A 23 4.07 5.52 -0.46
N ILE A 24 4.26 4.37 -1.11
CA ILE A 24 5.51 3.94 -1.71
C ILE A 24 5.30 3.81 -3.22
N LEU A 25 6.02 4.60 -3.99
CA LEU A 25 6.01 4.52 -5.45
C LEU A 25 7.15 3.64 -5.96
N ASP A 26 6.80 2.72 -6.84
CA ASP A 26 7.77 2.00 -7.65
C ASP A 26 8.34 2.91 -8.73
N ASP A 27 9.56 3.38 -8.50
CA ASP A 27 10.38 4.13 -9.46
C ASP A 27 11.45 3.24 -10.09
N SER A 28 11.22 1.93 -10.22
CA SER A 28 12.16 1.01 -10.88
C SER A 28 12.20 1.22 -12.41
N GLY A 29 13.20 0.63 -13.07
CA GLY A 29 13.35 0.75 -14.53
C GLY A 29 12.18 0.16 -15.34
N SER A 30 11.46 -0.84 -14.81
CA SER A 30 10.30 -1.45 -15.52
C SER A 30 9.13 -0.47 -15.64
N MET A 31 9.05 0.52 -14.76
CA MET A 31 7.99 1.51 -14.74
C MET A 31 8.10 2.55 -15.85
N VAL A 32 9.21 2.64 -16.60
CA VAL A 32 9.42 3.67 -17.63
C VAL A 32 8.27 3.69 -18.66
N GLY A 33 7.79 4.90 -18.98
CA GLY A 33 6.81 5.11 -20.05
C GLY A 33 5.36 5.03 -19.57
N ALA A 34 4.62 4.03 -20.04
CA ALA A 34 3.17 3.93 -19.80
C ALA A 34 2.84 3.65 -18.32
N TRP A 35 3.61 2.78 -17.67
CA TRP A 35 3.40 2.36 -16.28
C TRP A 35 3.65 3.49 -15.29
N TRP A 36 4.69 4.30 -15.48
CA TRP A 36 4.92 5.50 -14.66
C TRP A 36 3.77 6.50 -14.79
N LYS A 37 3.26 6.70 -16.02
CA LYS A 37 2.08 7.55 -16.23
C LYS A 37 0.84 7.00 -15.51
N GLN A 38 0.67 5.69 -15.48
CA GLN A 38 -0.44 5.04 -14.76
C GLN A 38 -0.27 5.14 -13.24
N ALA A 39 0.95 4.95 -12.72
CA ALA A 39 1.28 5.17 -11.31
C ALA A 39 0.98 6.61 -10.89
N GLY A 40 1.36 7.60 -11.71
CA GLY A 40 1.00 9.00 -11.46
C GLY A 40 -0.52 9.26 -11.45
N LYS A 41 -1.28 8.57 -12.31
CA LYS A 41 -2.77 8.64 -12.28
C LYS A 41 -3.34 8.00 -11.02
N ALA A 42 -2.78 6.89 -10.55
CA ALA A 42 -3.19 6.26 -9.30
C ALA A 42 -2.88 7.16 -8.09
N LEU A 43 -1.65 7.69 -8.02
CA LEU A 43 -1.21 8.62 -6.98
C LEU A 43 -2.13 9.85 -6.89
N ARG A 44 -2.45 10.48 -8.02
CA ARG A 44 -3.38 11.63 -8.09
C ARG A 44 -4.78 11.34 -7.57
N LYS A 45 -5.21 10.09 -7.59
CA LYS A 45 -6.52 9.68 -7.04
C LYS A 45 -6.43 9.37 -5.55
N LEU A 46 -5.36 8.71 -5.13
CA LEU A 46 -5.21 8.17 -3.77
C LEU A 46 -4.70 9.21 -2.78
N ALA A 47 -3.63 9.93 -3.12
CA ALA A 47 -2.97 10.86 -2.20
C ALA A 47 -3.88 11.97 -1.66
N PRO A 48 -4.74 12.63 -2.47
CA PRO A 48 -5.65 13.66 -1.93
C PRO A 48 -6.65 13.11 -0.93
N LEU A 49 -7.13 11.89 -1.15
CA LEU A 49 -8.12 11.27 -0.29
C LEU A 49 -7.49 10.77 1.00
N ALA A 50 -6.31 10.14 0.93
CA ALA A 50 -5.54 9.80 2.12
C ALA A 50 -5.23 11.04 2.96
N ALA A 51 -4.68 12.09 2.35
CA ALA A 51 -4.35 13.34 3.04
C ALA A 51 -5.58 14.11 3.59
N LYS A 52 -6.76 13.97 2.97
CA LYS A 52 -8.00 14.59 3.48
C LYS A 52 -8.39 14.06 4.86
N TYR A 53 -8.12 12.77 5.12
CA TYR A 53 -8.53 12.12 6.36
C TYR A 53 -7.36 11.94 7.35
N ASP A 54 -6.12 12.09 6.92
CA ASP A 54 -4.92 11.98 7.76
C ASP A 54 -4.49 13.37 8.27
N GLU A 55 -4.75 13.67 9.56
CA GLU A 55 -4.57 15.03 10.12
C GLU A 55 -3.11 15.51 10.11
N ASP A 56 -2.14 14.61 10.27
CA ASP A 56 -0.71 14.90 10.20
C ASP A 56 -0.11 14.76 8.79
N GLY A 57 -0.96 14.44 7.82
CA GLY A 57 -0.63 14.29 6.39
C GLY A 57 0.05 12.96 6.06
N ILE A 58 0.21 12.70 4.76
CA ILE A 58 0.78 11.43 4.29
C ILE A 58 2.30 11.49 4.16
N GLU A 59 2.93 10.31 4.11
CA GLU A 59 4.32 10.16 3.69
C GLU A 59 4.41 9.66 2.25
N LEU A 60 5.41 10.13 1.50
CA LEU A 60 5.74 9.65 0.17
C LEU A 60 7.18 9.15 0.13
N HIS A 61 7.31 7.88 -0.19
CA HIS A 61 8.56 7.14 -0.38
C HIS A 61 8.63 6.61 -1.80
N PHE A 62 9.82 6.17 -2.19
CA PHE A 62 10.06 5.49 -3.45
C PHE A 62 10.88 4.22 -3.18
N LEU A 63 10.85 3.27 -4.11
CA LEU A 63 11.69 2.06 -3.97
C LEU A 63 13.19 2.40 -4.07
N ASN A 64 13.58 3.28 -4.99
CA ASN A 64 14.97 3.60 -5.30
C ASN A 64 15.36 5.05 -4.93
N TYR A 65 14.46 6.02 -5.12
CA TYR A 65 14.76 7.41 -4.79
C TYR A 65 14.87 7.60 -3.26
N PRO A 66 16.01 8.10 -2.74
CA PRO A 66 16.32 8.02 -1.32
C PRO A 66 15.59 9.06 -0.46
N LYS A 67 15.04 10.10 -1.08
CA LYS A 67 14.40 11.19 -0.34
C LYS A 67 12.99 10.79 0.06
N VAL A 68 12.73 10.88 1.36
CA VAL A 68 11.41 10.72 1.96
C VAL A 68 10.76 12.09 2.14
N TYR A 69 9.48 12.18 1.83
CA TYR A 69 8.67 13.36 2.03
C TYR A 69 7.58 13.05 3.05
N ARG A 70 7.42 13.89 4.06
CA ARG A 70 6.49 13.67 5.19
C ARG A 70 5.51 14.81 5.31
N SER A 71 4.40 14.57 6.00
CA SER A 71 3.35 15.55 6.29
C SER A 71 2.82 16.25 5.02
N LEU A 72 2.66 15.47 3.95
CA LEU A 72 2.13 15.97 2.69
C LEU A 72 0.61 16.09 2.81
N THR A 73 0.10 17.32 2.70
CA THR A 73 -1.34 17.61 2.69
C THR A 73 -1.81 18.21 1.37
N SER A 74 -0.87 18.59 0.49
CA SER A 74 -1.13 19.26 -0.77
C SER A 74 -0.95 18.33 -1.97
N VAL A 75 -2.00 18.23 -2.79
CA VAL A 75 -1.97 17.50 -4.06
C VAL A 75 -0.90 18.07 -5.00
N THR A 76 -0.79 19.40 -5.07
CA THR A 76 0.21 20.08 -5.90
C THR A 76 1.63 19.67 -5.50
N GLN A 77 1.91 19.60 -4.20
CA GLN A 77 3.22 19.18 -3.70
C GLN A 77 3.53 17.73 -4.09
N VAL A 78 2.55 16.83 -3.98
CA VAL A 78 2.70 15.43 -4.41
C VAL A 78 3.00 15.34 -5.92
N GLU A 79 2.32 16.14 -6.75
CA GLU A 79 2.56 16.17 -8.19
C GLU A 79 3.93 16.73 -8.57
N GLU A 80 4.38 17.79 -7.90
CA GLU A 80 5.73 18.37 -8.08
C GLU A 80 6.82 17.36 -7.72
N ILE A 81 6.66 16.66 -6.59
CA ILE A 81 7.58 15.61 -6.17
C ILE A 81 7.61 14.48 -7.22
N PHE A 82 6.45 13.99 -7.62
CA PHE A 82 6.33 12.94 -8.65
C PHE A 82 7.00 13.35 -9.97
N GLY A 83 6.81 14.60 -10.42
CA GLY A 83 7.43 15.13 -11.63
C GLY A 83 8.95 15.30 -11.55
N SER A 84 9.51 15.33 -10.33
CA SER A 84 10.97 15.44 -10.10
C SER A 84 11.70 14.09 -10.09
N VAL A 85 10.96 12.97 -10.06
CA VAL A 85 11.52 11.61 -10.00
C VAL A 85 11.36 10.91 -11.35
N PHE A 86 12.41 10.21 -11.78
CA PHE A 86 12.44 9.44 -13.01
C PHE A 86 12.68 7.97 -12.70
N PRO A 87 11.89 7.04 -13.28
CA PRO A 87 12.06 5.62 -13.00
C PRO A 87 13.43 5.09 -13.44
N ARG A 88 14.10 4.37 -12.55
CA ARG A 88 15.42 3.78 -12.73
C ARG A 88 15.72 2.74 -11.64
N GLY A 89 16.63 1.83 -11.94
CA GLY A 89 17.12 0.87 -10.95
C GLY A 89 16.24 -0.37 -10.83
N ARG A 90 16.35 -1.04 -9.69
CA ARG A 90 15.75 -2.34 -9.40
C ARG A 90 14.37 -2.16 -8.76
N THR A 91 13.68 -3.26 -8.54
CA THR A 91 12.42 -3.34 -7.76
C THR A 91 12.70 -4.07 -6.44
N PRO A 92 13.38 -3.45 -5.45
CA PRO A 92 13.77 -4.09 -4.18
C PRO A 92 12.60 -4.13 -3.18
N LEU A 93 11.53 -4.85 -3.53
CA LEU A 93 10.28 -4.80 -2.78
C LEU A 93 10.44 -5.39 -1.37
N GLY A 94 11.09 -6.55 -1.25
CA GLY A 94 11.34 -7.20 0.03
C GLY A 94 12.23 -6.33 0.93
N GLY A 95 13.30 -5.76 0.37
CA GLY A 95 14.18 -4.84 1.09
C GLY A 95 13.46 -3.60 1.61
N LYS A 96 12.64 -2.95 0.79
CA LYS A 96 11.87 -1.76 1.20
C LYS A 96 10.83 -2.10 2.27
N LEU A 97 10.13 -3.22 2.14
CA LEU A 97 9.21 -3.72 3.18
C LEU A 97 9.92 -3.93 4.51
N ARG A 98 11.09 -4.58 4.49
CA ARG A 98 11.88 -4.82 5.71
C ARG A 98 12.28 -3.51 6.38
N GLU A 99 12.75 -2.53 5.60
CA GLU A 99 13.09 -1.19 6.11
C GLU A 99 11.91 -0.53 6.84
N LEU A 100 10.76 -0.46 6.17
CA LEU A 100 9.57 0.22 6.67
C LEU A 100 8.96 -0.49 7.90
N LEU A 101 8.80 -1.81 7.82
CA LEU A 101 8.24 -2.62 8.90
C LEU A 101 9.16 -2.65 10.12
N SER A 102 10.49 -2.77 9.93
CA SER A 102 11.44 -2.72 11.04
C SER A 102 11.36 -1.39 11.78
N SER A 103 11.35 -0.28 11.03
CA SER A 103 11.26 1.06 11.59
C SER A 103 9.97 1.26 12.38
N TYR A 104 8.83 0.83 11.83
CA TYR A 104 7.54 0.94 12.50
C TYR A 104 7.44 0.06 13.75
N VAL A 105 7.76 -1.23 13.64
CA VAL A 105 7.66 -2.18 14.75
C VAL A 105 8.63 -1.83 15.88
N THR A 106 9.83 -1.34 15.57
CA THR A 106 10.78 -0.84 16.60
C THR A 106 10.20 0.33 17.39
N ARG A 107 9.42 1.23 16.75
CA ARG A 107 8.71 2.30 17.47
C ARG A 107 7.56 1.73 18.29
N TYR A 108 6.79 0.79 17.72
CA TYR A 108 5.66 0.15 18.39
C TYR A 108 6.07 -0.63 19.66
N GLU A 109 7.23 -1.29 19.64
CA GLU A 109 7.76 -1.99 20.82
C GLU A 109 8.12 -1.04 21.96
N LYS A 110 8.51 0.20 21.64
CA LYS A 110 8.82 1.24 22.64
C LYS A 110 7.56 1.95 23.14
N ASP A 111 6.59 2.13 22.24
CA ASP A 111 5.32 2.78 22.50
C ASP A 111 4.22 2.07 21.72
N ASN A 112 3.44 1.25 22.41
CA ASN A 112 2.35 0.48 21.80
C ASN A 112 1.09 1.34 21.54
N THR A 113 1.15 2.65 21.80
CA THR A 113 0.06 3.60 21.56
C THR A 113 0.19 4.35 20.24
N ILE A 114 1.29 4.16 19.50
CA ILE A 114 1.47 4.80 18.19
C ILE A 114 0.35 4.42 17.21
N LYS A 115 0.01 5.39 16.35
CA LYS A 115 -1.05 5.26 15.35
C LYS A 115 -0.78 4.05 14.43
N PRO A 116 -1.79 3.20 14.15
CA PRO A 116 -1.72 2.17 13.13
C PRO A 116 -1.27 2.73 11.77
N VAL A 117 -0.64 1.92 10.92
CA VAL A 117 -0.09 2.37 9.62
C VAL A 117 -0.60 1.55 8.44
N ILE A 118 -0.82 2.22 7.31
CA ILE A 118 -1.05 1.61 6.00
C ILE A 118 0.15 1.92 5.11
N PHE A 119 0.89 0.89 4.71
CA PHE A 119 1.91 0.98 3.68
C PHE A 119 1.29 0.68 2.31
N LEU A 120 1.08 1.73 1.50
CA LEU A 120 0.45 1.64 0.19
C LEU A 120 1.51 1.67 -0.91
N PHE A 121 1.79 0.50 -1.49
CA PHE A 121 2.70 0.33 -2.62
C PHE A 121 1.96 0.48 -3.95
N ILE A 122 2.45 1.36 -4.82
CA ILE A 122 2.00 1.48 -6.22
C ILE A 122 3.13 0.95 -7.11
N THR A 123 2.94 -0.24 -7.69
CA THR A 123 4.02 -1.04 -8.32
C THR A 123 3.50 -1.87 -9.47
N ASP A 124 4.34 -2.17 -10.47
CA ASP A 124 4.04 -3.17 -11.49
C ASP A 124 4.29 -4.62 -11.01
N GLY A 125 4.76 -4.80 -9.78
CA GLY A 125 4.67 -6.04 -9.01
C GLY A 125 5.76 -7.08 -9.27
N ALA A 126 6.78 -6.78 -10.08
CA ALA A 126 7.89 -7.71 -10.35
C ALA A 126 9.10 -7.42 -9.44
N PRO A 127 9.22 -8.03 -8.25
CA PRO A 127 10.38 -7.85 -7.40
C PRO A 127 11.66 -8.35 -8.10
N THR A 128 12.77 -7.72 -7.77
CA THR A 128 14.09 -8.08 -8.31
C THR A 128 15.10 -8.37 -7.21
N ASP A 129 14.67 -8.62 -5.97
CA ASP A 129 15.56 -9.06 -4.88
C ASP A 129 16.30 -10.37 -5.27
N PRO A 130 17.46 -10.71 -4.66
CA PRO A 130 18.22 -11.92 -5.03
C PRO A 130 17.42 -13.23 -4.98
N GLU A 131 16.44 -13.32 -4.08
CA GLU A 131 15.37 -14.31 -4.10
C GLU A 131 14.02 -13.57 -4.00
N PRO A 132 13.47 -13.06 -5.12
CA PRO A 132 12.46 -12.02 -5.13
C PRO A 132 11.19 -12.38 -4.35
N GLU A 133 10.68 -13.58 -4.62
CA GLU A 133 9.47 -14.09 -3.97
C GLU A 133 9.71 -14.48 -2.53
N ASN A 134 10.85 -15.09 -2.24
CA ASN A 134 11.16 -15.59 -0.90
C ASN A 134 11.38 -14.45 0.08
N GLU A 135 12.14 -13.40 -0.29
CA GLU A 135 12.43 -12.30 0.63
C GLU A 135 11.15 -11.54 0.98
N THR A 136 10.34 -11.17 -0.02
CA THR A 136 9.09 -10.43 0.21
C THR A 136 8.13 -11.22 1.10
N LYS A 137 7.90 -12.51 0.78
CA LYS A 137 7.06 -13.39 1.60
C LYS A 137 7.63 -13.56 3.01
N THR A 138 8.93 -13.80 3.12
CA THR A 138 9.61 -14.00 4.42
C THR A 138 9.46 -12.80 5.32
N VAL A 139 9.69 -11.59 4.80
CA VAL A 139 9.54 -10.34 5.56
C VAL A 139 8.10 -10.18 6.05
N ILE A 140 7.10 -10.37 5.18
CA ILE A 140 5.69 -10.27 5.56
C ILE A 140 5.35 -11.27 6.68
N LEU A 141 5.75 -12.54 6.53
CA LEU A 141 5.51 -13.58 7.54
C LEU A 141 6.23 -13.30 8.86
N GLU A 142 7.48 -12.83 8.80
CA GLU A 142 8.28 -12.45 9.96
C GLU A 142 7.56 -11.38 10.77
N PHE A 143 7.14 -10.29 10.13
CA PHE A 143 6.48 -9.18 10.80
C PHE A 143 5.04 -9.49 11.21
N ALA A 144 4.30 -10.32 10.47
CA ALA A 144 2.98 -10.79 10.88
C ALA A 144 3.07 -11.55 12.22
N ARG A 145 4.01 -12.52 12.32
CA ARG A 145 4.26 -13.27 13.57
C ARG A 145 4.75 -12.37 14.69
N LYS A 146 5.62 -11.40 14.37
CA LYS A 146 6.12 -10.44 15.36
C LYS A 146 4.98 -9.60 15.94
N LEU A 147 4.08 -9.07 15.12
CA LEU A 147 2.91 -8.31 15.56
C LEU A 147 1.97 -9.17 16.42
N ASP A 148 1.77 -10.44 16.07
CA ASP A 148 1.00 -11.38 16.91
C ASP A 148 1.67 -11.61 18.27
N SER A 149 3.00 -11.77 18.31
CA SER A 149 3.74 -11.93 19.58
C SER A 149 3.68 -10.69 20.49
N LEU A 150 3.50 -9.51 19.90
CA LEU A 150 3.32 -8.24 20.62
C LEU A 150 1.87 -8.00 21.03
N ASN A 151 0.95 -8.93 20.72
CA ASN A 151 -0.49 -8.78 20.92
C ASN A 151 -1.04 -7.48 20.27
N ALA A 152 -0.47 -7.11 19.12
CA ALA A 152 -0.89 -5.91 18.39
C ALA A 152 -2.31 -6.09 17.85
N ARG A 153 -3.05 -4.98 17.66
CA ARG A 153 -4.36 -5.02 17.00
C ARG A 153 -4.22 -5.62 15.61
N LEU A 154 -5.22 -6.37 15.12
CA LEU A 154 -5.18 -6.96 13.77
C LEU A 154 -4.92 -5.92 12.67
N THR A 155 -5.43 -4.71 12.85
CA THR A 155 -5.26 -3.58 11.94
C THR A 155 -4.06 -2.70 12.26
N GLN A 156 -3.13 -3.11 13.13
CA GLN A 156 -1.99 -2.25 13.52
C GLN A 156 -1.10 -1.89 12.32
N VAL A 157 -0.95 -2.83 11.39
CA VAL A 157 -0.20 -2.66 10.14
C VAL A 157 -1.03 -3.24 9.01
N GLY A 158 -1.26 -2.46 7.96
CA GLY A 158 -1.78 -2.92 6.68
C GLY A 158 -0.76 -2.67 5.56
N ILE A 159 -0.60 -3.63 4.67
CA ILE A 159 0.22 -3.56 3.46
C ILE A 159 -0.73 -3.63 2.28
N GLN A 160 -0.83 -2.54 1.55
CA GLN A 160 -1.73 -2.43 0.41
C GLN A 160 -0.92 -2.36 -0.88
N PHE A 161 -1.14 -3.29 -1.80
CA PHE A 161 -0.62 -3.22 -3.15
C PHE A 161 -1.66 -2.63 -4.10
N VAL A 162 -1.24 -1.68 -4.91
CA VAL A 162 -1.95 -1.19 -6.09
C VAL A 162 -1.13 -1.59 -7.31
N GLN A 163 -1.58 -2.63 -8.01
CA GLN A 163 -0.85 -3.17 -9.16
C GLN A 163 -1.01 -2.24 -10.38
N ILE A 164 0.09 -1.87 -11.00
CA ILE A 164 0.17 -1.15 -12.27
C ILE A 164 0.45 -2.15 -13.39
N GLY A 165 -0.14 -1.92 -14.57
CA GLY A 165 -0.01 -2.84 -15.70
C GLY A 165 -0.78 -4.15 -15.51
N ASP A 166 -0.46 -5.12 -16.36
CA ASP A 166 -1.19 -6.38 -16.56
C ASP A 166 -0.26 -7.59 -16.71
N ASP A 167 0.97 -7.50 -16.20
CA ASP A 167 1.87 -8.66 -16.16
C ASP A 167 1.29 -9.77 -15.29
N GLU A 168 1.02 -10.93 -15.91
CA GLU A 168 0.39 -12.04 -15.21
C GLU A 168 1.25 -12.63 -14.09
N GLY A 169 2.58 -12.57 -14.22
CA GLY A 169 3.52 -13.04 -13.22
C GLY A 169 3.42 -12.19 -11.95
N ALA A 170 3.47 -10.88 -12.11
CA ALA A 170 3.26 -9.90 -11.05
C ALA A 170 1.86 -10.05 -10.42
N THR A 171 0.81 -10.25 -11.23
CA THR A 171 -0.54 -10.48 -10.70
C THR A 171 -0.57 -11.71 -9.80
N ARG A 172 -0.09 -12.87 -10.29
CA ARG A 172 -0.06 -14.10 -9.49
C ARG A 172 0.77 -13.95 -8.22
N PHE A 173 1.88 -13.22 -8.31
CA PHE A 173 2.75 -12.95 -7.16
C PHE A 173 2.01 -12.14 -6.08
N LEU A 174 1.43 -11.00 -6.44
CA LEU A 174 0.71 -10.13 -5.49
C LEU A 174 -0.55 -10.81 -4.93
N GLU A 175 -1.31 -11.54 -5.76
CA GLU A 175 -2.46 -12.34 -5.30
C GLU A 175 -2.05 -13.42 -4.29
N HIS A 176 -0.87 -14.01 -4.45
CA HIS A 176 -0.34 -14.97 -3.49
C HIS A 176 0.11 -14.31 -2.18
N LEU A 177 0.64 -13.08 -2.20
CA LEU A 177 0.94 -12.34 -0.97
C LEU A 177 -0.32 -12.04 -0.15
N ASP A 178 -1.39 -11.64 -0.84
CA ASP A 178 -2.70 -11.33 -0.27
C ASP A 178 -3.38 -12.62 0.28
N ASN A 179 -3.65 -13.59 -0.59
CA ASN A 179 -4.50 -14.73 -0.25
C ASN A 179 -3.76 -16.00 0.18
N GLY A 180 -2.52 -16.18 -0.29
CA GLY A 180 -1.75 -17.42 -0.10
C GLY A 180 -1.14 -17.52 1.29
N LEU A 181 -0.44 -16.47 1.72
CA LEU A 181 0.37 -16.49 2.95
C LEU A 181 -0.42 -16.85 4.21
N LYS A 182 -1.60 -16.26 4.38
CA LYS A 182 -2.49 -16.55 5.51
C LYS A 182 -2.98 -18.00 5.50
N LYS A 183 -3.39 -18.51 4.34
CA LYS A 183 -3.92 -19.88 4.19
C LYS A 183 -2.84 -20.92 4.46
N GLU A 184 -1.61 -20.65 4.04
CA GLU A 184 -0.48 -21.58 4.16
C GLU A 184 0.16 -21.57 5.55
N GLN A 185 0.23 -20.41 6.20
CA GLN A 185 1.06 -20.21 7.40
C GLN A 185 0.27 -19.90 8.67
N GLY A 186 -1.05 -19.68 8.58
CA GLY A 186 -1.91 -19.44 9.75
C GLY A 186 -1.61 -18.15 10.51
N VAL A 187 -0.96 -17.18 9.87
CA VAL A 187 -0.64 -15.87 10.46
C VAL A 187 -1.79 -14.88 10.28
N ARG A 188 -1.73 -13.74 10.99
CA ARG A 188 -2.65 -12.63 10.72
C ARG A 188 -2.59 -12.16 9.27
N ASP A 189 -3.73 -11.66 8.85
CA ASP A 189 -3.93 -11.10 7.52
C ASP A 189 -3.62 -9.61 7.52
N ILE A 190 -2.58 -9.20 6.79
CA ILE A 190 -2.09 -7.82 6.75
C ILE A 190 -1.84 -7.31 5.33
N VAL A 191 -2.12 -8.12 4.29
CA VAL A 191 -1.84 -7.77 2.89
C VAL A 191 -3.14 -7.74 2.11
N ASP A 192 -3.35 -6.70 1.30
CA ASP A 192 -4.40 -6.66 0.28
C ASP A 192 -3.83 -6.20 -1.05
N THR A 193 -4.38 -6.70 -2.16
CA THR A 193 -4.03 -6.27 -3.51
C THR A 193 -5.24 -5.73 -4.26
N THR A 194 -5.07 -4.57 -4.89
CA THR A 194 -6.04 -3.97 -5.81
C THR A 194 -5.39 -3.73 -7.17
N PRO A 195 -5.87 -4.34 -8.26
CA PRO A 195 -5.36 -4.03 -9.60
C PRO A 195 -5.81 -2.63 -10.03
N SER A 196 -4.89 -1.86 -10.61
CA SER A 196 -5.24 -0.65 -11.35
C SER A 196 -5.67 -1.09 -12.76
N GLU A 197 -6.92 -1.54 -12.90
CA GLU A 197 -7.40 -2.11 -14.16
C GLU A 197 -7.14 -1.17 -15.35
N ASN A 198 -6.62 -1.70 -16.47
CA ASN A 198 -6.33 -0.94 -17.69
C ASN A 198 -7.59 -0.34 -18.36
N SER A 199 -8.80 -0.80 -18.00
CA SER A 199 -10.09 -0.34 -18.60
C SER A 199 -11.18 0.10 -17.62
N LYS A 200 -11.09 -0.22 -16.31
CA LYS A 200 -12.02 0.28 -15.28
C LYS A 200 -11.34 1.29 -14.36
N SER A 201 -12.15 2.12 -13.71
CA SER A 201 -11.65 3.03 -12.67
C SER A 201 -11.10 2.22 -11.48
N LEU A 202 -9.88 2.51 -11.05
CA LEU A 202 -9.32 2.06 -9.77
C LEU A 202 -10.38 2.12 -8.66
N ASP A 203 -10.59 1.01 -7.95
CA ASP A 203 -11.40 0.99 -6.74
C ASP A 203 -10.62 1.68 -5.61
N VAL A 204 -10.83 2.98 -5.50
CA VAL A 204 -10.12 3.84 -4.54
C VAL A 204 -10.44 3.47 -3.10
N THR A 205 -11.64 2.95 -2.82
CA THR A 205 -12.00 2.57 -1.45
C THR A 205 -11.25 1.30 -1.06
N LYS A 206 -11.21 0.30 -1.94
CA LYS A 206 -10.41 -0.91 -1.71
C LYS A 206 -8.93 -0.56 -1.62
N ALA A 207 -8.40 0.22 -2.55
CA ALA A 207 -7.00 0.64 -2.55
C ALA A 207 -6.57 1.49 -1.34
N LEU A 208 -7.47 2.02 -0.52
CA LEU A 208 -7.12 2.76 0.69
C LEU A 208 -7.41 1.98 1.98
N LEU A 209 -8.35 1.03 1.95
CA LEU A 209 -8.86 0.38 3.15
C LEU A 209 -8.81 -1.15 3.13
N GLY A 210 -8.53 -1.78 1.99
CA GLY A 210 -8.57 -3.24 1.84
C GLY A 210 -7.69 -3.94 2.88
N ALA A 211 -6.44 -3.47 3.01
CA ALA A 211 -5.47 -4.04 3.96
C ALA A 211 -5.85 -3.93 5.44
N ILE A 212 -6.85 -3.12 5.81
CA ILE A 212 -7.28 -2.92 7.22
C ILE A 212 -8.77 -3.19 7.45
N ASN A 213 -9.55 -3.46 6.39
CA ASN A 213 -10.98 -3.70 6.48
C ASN A 213 -11.38 -4.91 5.62
N ARG A 214 -11.46 -6.06 6.27
CA ARG A 214 -11.81 -7.35 5.62
C ARG A 214 -13.11 -7.33 4.83
N ARG A 215 -14.11 -6.53 5.24
CA ARG A 215 -15.37 -6.46 4.49
C ARG A 215 -15.19 -5.80 3.13
N ILE A 216 -14.29 -4.83 3.04
CA ILE A 216 -13.94 -4.11 1.81
C ILE A 216 -13.04 -4.99 0.95
N ASP A 217 -12.09 -5.69 1.55
CA ASP A 217 -11.26 -6.67 0.87
C ASP A 217 -12.11 -7.75 0.16
N ASP A 218 -12.97 -8.45 0.91
CA ASP A 218 -13.78 -9.57 0.41
C ASP A 218 -14.79 -9.18 -0.69
N LYS A 219 -15.29 -7.93 -0.69
CA LYS A 219 -16.45 -7.49 -1.51
C LYS A 219 -16.15 -6.33 -2.47
N GLY A 220 -14.97 -5.72 -2.38
CA GLY A 220 -14.69 -4.41 -2.99
C GLY A 220 -15.58 -3.29 -2.45
N SER A 221 -15.56 -2.11 -3.09
CA SER A 221 -16.43 -0.97 -2.73
C SER A 221 -17.92 -1.19 -2.99
N LYS A 222 -18.32 -2.35 -3.54
CA LYS A 222 -19.72 -2.72 -3.80
C LYS A 222 -20.41 -3.14 -2.50
N ILE A 223 -20.57 -2.18 -1.59
CA ILE A 223 -21.54 -2.30 -0.50
C ILE A 223 -22.90 -1.98 -1.11
N ASN A 224 -23.68 -3.04 -1.38
CA ASN A 224 -25.09 -2.92 -1.77
C ASN A 224 -25.91 -2.20 -0.70
#